data_AF-A0AAN6EDW9-F1
#
_entry.id   AF-A0AAN6EDW9-F1
#
_cell.length_a   1.000
_cell.length_b   1.000
_cell.length_c   1.000
_cell.angle_alpha   90.00
_cell.angle_beta   90.00
_cell.angle_gamma   90.00
#
_symmetry.space_group_name_H-M   'P 1'
#
loop_
_entity.id
_entity.type
_entity.pdbx_description
1 polymer ?
#
loop_
_entity_poly.entity_id
_entity_poly.type
_entity_poly.pdbx_seq_one_letter_code
_entity_poly.pdbx_strand_id
1 'polypeptide(L)'
;MYQITKDFLGKPAPPGYIAGLGRGATGFTTRSDIGPAREAAAAKDADKQQAQRSKDEEDERRFANAENEEGLFSNMPYEEDDEEADKVWAMIDAKMEERHKGKQRTNDEDESDKQEIDQQLHGLKRQLQGLTEDEWSAIPDVSQLAETAARAKRRRKTAVSRRGERYSQVSDSTLVAGLGLAGHDQEIAVEASKDEDGTVTNFLALGQARNDVLQMKLDQAGDSASGKTTIDPRGYLTSLNTVGAQTAAEIGDISRARTLLKSVTQSSPKHAPGWIAAARLEEVAQKMSKARSIIAQG
;
A
#
# COMPACT_ATOMS: atom_id res chain seq x y z
N MET A 1 -18.35 32.04 -6.28
CA MET A 1 -17.53 31.92 -5.05
C MET A 1 -17.02 33.33 -4.76
N TYR A 2 -17.53 34.01 -3.73
CA TYR A 2 -17.06 35.37 -3.41
C TYR A 2 -15.65 35.24 -2.84
N GLN A 3 -14.64 35.65 -3.61
CA GLN A 3 -13.28 35.77 -3.09
C GLN A 3 -13.28 36.89 -2.05
N ILE A 4 -13.07 36.53 -0.78
CA ILE A 4 -12.82 37.50 0.29
C ILE A 4 -11.40 38.02 0.06
N THR A 5 -11.25 38.97 -0.85
CA THR A 5 -9.99 39.70 -1.03
C THR A 5 -9.79 40.55 0.21
N LYS A 6 -8.74 40.25 0.98
CA LYS A 6 -8.37 41.08 2.13
C LYS A 6 -8.09 42.50 1.62
N ASP A 7 -8.76 43.51 2.19
CA ASP A 7 -8.77 44.92 1.72
C ASP A 7 -7.38 45.62 1.66
N PHE A 8 -6.33 44.97 2.18
CA PHE A 8 -4.97 45.46 2.18
C PHE A 8 -4.06 44.83 1.10
N LEU A 9 -4.46 43.71 0.48
CA LEU A 9 -3.67 43.07 -0.58
C LEU A 9 -3.95 43.79 -1.92
N GLY A 10 -2.92 44.38 -2.54
CA GLY A 10 -3.01 45.05 -3.85
C GLY A 10 -3.05 46.58 -3.82
N LYS A 11 -3.11 47.22 -2.66
CA LYS A 11 -2.92 48.67 -2.52
C LYS A 11 -1.42 48.99 -2.38
N PRO A 12 -0.90 50.06 -3.01
CA PRO A 12 0.48 50.50 -2.78
C PRO A 12 0.68 50.90 -1.32
N ALA A 13 1.91 50.74 -0.82
CA ALA A 13 2.24 51.16 0.53
C ALA A 13 1.95 52.67 0.71
N PRO A 14 1.35 53.09 1.84
CA PRO A 14 1.14 54.51 2.11
C PRO A 14 2.47 55.29 2.08
N PRO A 15 2.50 56.52 1.53
CA PRO A 15 3.71 57.32 1.46
C PRO A 15 4.26 57.60 2.86
N GLY A 16 5.55 57.32 3.08
CA GLY A 16 6.22 57.50 4.38
C GLY A 16 6.01 56.34 5.37
N TYR A 17 5.37 55.24 4.98
CA TYR A 17 5.25 54.06 5.83
C TYR A 17 6.60 53.35 5.98
N ILE A 18 7.10 53.28 7.22
CA ILE A 18 8.27 52.48 7.59
C ILE A 18 7.76 51.16 8.17
N ALA A 19 8.15 50.04 7.54
CA ALA A 19 7.74 48.71 7.96
C ALA A 19 8.18 48.45 9.41
N GLY A 20 7.27 47.93 10.24
CA GLY A 20 7.54 47.65 11.66
C GLY A 20 7.32 48.84 12.58
N LEU A 21 7.72 50.06 12.18
CA LEU A 21 7.58 51.26 13.02
C LEU A 21 6.11 51.65 13.23
N GLY A 22 5.30 51.66 12.16
CA GLY A 22 3.86 51.97 12.25
C GLY A 22 3.03 50.91 13.00
N ARG A 23 3.59 49.71 13.23
CA ARG A 23 2.99 48.64 14.04
C ARG A 23 3.43 48.70 15.52
N GLY A 24 4.37 49.60 15.86
CA GLY A 24 5.00 49.62 17.18
C GLY A 24 5.96 48.43 17.42
N ALA A 25 6.49 47.82 16.37
CA ALA A 25 7.48 46.76 16.50
C ALA A 25 8.83 47.38 16.88
N THR A 26 9.22 47.27 18.14
CA THR A 26 10.56 47.57 18.64
C THR A 26 11.41 46.31 18.61
N GLY A 27 12.68 46.41 18.19
CA GLY A 27 13.62 45.28 18.30
C GLY A 27 13.80 44.86 19.75
N PHE A 28 14.00 43.55 19.99
CA PHE A 28 14.33 43.06 21.33
C PHE A 28 15.71 43.59 21.72
N THR A 29 15.75 44.50 22.70
CA THR A 29 17.01 44.97 23.30
C THR A 29 17.61 43.82 24.09
N THR A 30 18.74 43.27 23.64
CA THR A 30 19.50 42.29 24.42
C THR A 30 20.37 43.03 25.45
N ARG A 31 20.86 42.32 26.47
CA ARG A 31 21.68 42.89 27.56
C ARG A 31 22.96 43.59 27.09
N SER A 32 23.37 43.35 25.84
CA SER A 32 24.52 43.99 25.19
C SER A 32 24.20 45.36 24.57
N ASP A 33 22.92 45.69 24.36
CA ASP A 33 22.46 46.91 23.66
C ASP A 33 22.12 48.06 24.63
N ILE A 34 22.12 47.78 25.94
CA ILE A 34 21.91 48.74 27.02
C ILE A 34 23.28 49.35 27.39
N GLY A 35 23.85 50.10 26.45
CA GLY A 35 25.01 50.96 26.66
C GLY A 35 24.60 52.36 27.14
N PRO A 36 25.47 53.11 27.84
CA PRO A 36 25.11 54.36 28.49
C PRO A 36 25.14 55.52 27.49
N ALA A 37 24.14 55.64 26.62
CA ALA A 37 23.65 56.90 26.04
C ALA A 37 22.74 56.61 24.84
N ARG A 38 21.42 56.56 25.07
CA ARG A 38 20.43 56.86 24.03
C ARG A 38 19.11 57.30 24.65
N GLU A 39 19.08 58.52 25.15
CA GLU A 39 17.83 59.29 25.20
C GLU A 39 17.62 60.00 23.86
N ALA A 40 16.44 59.78 23.28
CA ALA A 40 15.78 60.63 22.28
C ALA A 40 16.32 60.72 20.84
N ALA A 41 16.48 59.59 20.13
CA ALA A 41 16.60 59.60 18.65
C ALA A 41 15.76 58.50 17.94
N ALA A 42 14.54 58.23 18.41
CA ALA A 42 13.71 57.11 17.94
C ALA A 42 13.25 57.17 16.46
N ALA A 43 13.49 58.25 15.72
CA ALA A 43 13.03 58.41 14.34
C ALA A 43 14.10 58.20 13.25
N LYS A 44 15.40 58.27 13.59
CA LYS A 44 16.50 58.10 12.60
C LYS A 44 17.20 56.76 12.68
N ASP A 45 16.82 55.93 13.64
CA ASP A 45 17.41 54.61 13.88
C ASP A 45 16.64 53.46 13.25
N ALA A 46 15.41 53.70 12.79
CA ALA A 46 14.62 52.71 12.08
C ALA A 46 15.26 52.30 10.75
N ASP A 47 15.83 53.26 10.01
CA ASP A 47 16.56 53.01 8.75
C ASP A 47 17.84 52.18 8.98
N LYS A 48 18.54 52.44 10.09
CA LYS A 48 19.75 51.69 10.46
C LYS A 48 19.43 50.27 10.96
N GLN A 49 18.32 50.08 11.65
CA GLN A 49 17.88 48.77 12.13
C GLN A 49 17.25 47.92 11.01
N GLN A 50 16.59 48.53 10.04
CA GLN A 50 16.10 47.85 8.84
C GLN A 50 17.27 47.45 7.93
N ALA A 51 18.27 48.33 7.77
CA ALA A 51 19.53 48.00 7.09
C ALA A 51 20.36 46.93 7.83
N GLN A 52 20.25 46.84 9.16
CA GLN A 52 20.88 45.78 9.96
C GLN A 52 20.16 44.43 9.85
N ARG A 53 18.82 44.39 9.79
CA ARG A 53 18.07 43.13 9.61
C ARG A 53 18.11 42.60 8.18
N SER A 54 18.07 43.49 7.18
CA SER A 54 18.37 43.08 5.80
C SER A 54 19.83 42.66 5.66
N LYS A 55 20.74 43.29 6.42
CA LYS A 55 22.10 42.76 6.60
C LYS A 55 22.07 41.38 7.22
N ASP A 56 21.42 41.13 8.35
CA ASP A 56 21.47 39.84 9.03
C ASP A 56 20.91 38.67 8.17
N GLU A 57 19.83 38.90 7.41
CA GLU A 57 19.27 37.91 6.47
C GLU A 57 20.10 37.75 5.18
N GLU A 58 20.68 38.83 4.65
CA GLU A 58 21.67 38.75 3.56
C GLU A 58 22.98 38.15 4.06
N ASP A 59 23.38 38.41 5.30
CA ASP A 59 24.60 37.99 5.95
C ASP A 59 24.53 36.49 6.21
N GLU A 60 23.39 35.93 6.65
CA GLU A 60 23.20 34.48 6.70
C GLU A 60 23.37 33.80 5.34
N ARG A 61 22.97 34.44 4.23
CA ARG A 61 23.23 33.94 2.88
C ARG A 61 24.66 34.21 2.40
N ARG A 62 25.29 35.30 2.84
CA ARG A 62 26.72 35.61 2.58
C ARG A 62 27.64 34.67 3.35
N PHE A 63 27.22 34.15 4.50
CA PHE A 63 27.96 33.15 5.28
C PHE A 63 27.63 31.70 4.87
N ALA A 64 26.58 31.47 4.07
CA ALA A 64 26.21 30.13 3.59
C ALA A 64 27.18 29.60 2.52
N ASN A 65 27.72 30.50 1.70
CA ASN A 65 28.71 30.18 0.68
C ASN A 65 30.00 30.90 1.02
N ALA A 66 30.99 30.19 1.57
CA ALA A 66 32.33 30.74 1.81
C ALA A 66 33.02 31.26 0.53
N GLU A 67 32.48 30.93 -0.65
CA GLU A 67 32.95 31.40 -1.96
C GLU A 67 32.26 32.69 -2.45
N ASN A 68 31.21 33.15 -1.78
CA ASN A 68 30.53 34.41 -2.15
C ASN A 68 31.17 35.63 -1.44
N GLU A 69 32.48 35.58 -1.25
CA GLU A 69 33.26 36.77 -0.92
C GLU A 69 33.48 37.53 -2.23
N GLU A 70 32.68 38.58 -2.48
CA GLU A 70 33.09 39.64 -3.40
C GLU A 70 34.49 40.08 -2.98
N GLY A 71 35.50 39.77 -3.79
CA GLY A 71 36.91 39.79 -3.41
C GLY A 71 37.31 41.09 -2.72
N LEU A 72 37.51 41.04 -1.41
CA LEU A 72 37.86 42.19 -0.57
C LEU A 72 39.15 42.89 -1.02
N PHE A 73 40.03 42.15 -1.69
CA PHE A 73 41.32 42.60 -2.21
C PHE A 73 41.26 43.10 -3.67
N SER A 74 40.12 42.96 -4.35
CA SER A 74 39.96 43.40 -5.76
C SER A 74 40.04 44.91 -5.98
N ASN A 75 39.94 45.71 -4.90
CA ASN A 75 39.93 47.18 -4.97
C ASN A 75 41.26 47.82 -4.54
N MET A 76 42.32 47.02 -4.34
CA MET A 76 43.67 47.48 -4.00
C MET A 76 44.51 47.66 -5.28
N PRO A 77 45.48 48.59 -5.33
CA PRO A 77 46.32 48.74 -6.52
C PRO A 77 47.07 47.44 -6.78
N TYR A 78 46.98 46.94 -8.00
CA TYR A 78 47.56 45.68 -8.42
C TYR A 78 48.77 45.98 -9.30
N GLU A 79 49.95 45.59 -8.83
CA GLU A 79 51.24 45.86 -9.47
C GLU A 79 51.72 44.65 -10.30
N GLU A 80 52.76 44.84 -11.12
CA GLU A 80 53.29 43.77 -11.98
C GLU A 80 53.84 42.59 -11.16
N ASP A 81 54.37 42.87 -9.97
CA ASP A 81 54.81 41.86 -9.00
C ASP A 81 53.63 41.03 -8.44
N ASP A 82 52.44 41.64 -8.29
CA ASP A 82 51.23 40.94 -7.84
C ASP A 82 50.69 40.00 -8.93
N GLU A 83 50.74 40.43 -10.20
CA GLU A 83 50.44 39.58 -11.36
C GLU A 83 51.35 38.36 -11.47
N GLU A 84 52.65 38.55 -11.25
CA GLU A 84 53.62 37.46 -11.25
C GLU A 84 53.38 36.50 -10.09
N ALA A 85 53.07 37.02 -8.90
CA ALA A 85 52.72 36.22 -7.74
C ALA A 85 51.46 35.37 -8.00
N ASP A 86 50.39 35.95 -8.53
CA ASP A 86 49.15 35.22 -8.80
C ASP A 86 49.32 34.16 -9.89
N LYS A 87 50.14 34.42 -10.91
CA LYS A 87 50.50 33.39 -11.91
C LYS A 87 51.21 32.21 -11.24
N VAL A 88 52.13 32.47 -10.31
CA VAL A 88 52.85 31.41 -9.57
C VAL A 88 51.89 30.65 -8.65
N TRP A 89 51.02 31.34 -7.92
CA TRP A 89 50.01 30.70 -7.05
C TRP A 89 49.00 29.88 -7.84
N ALA A 90 48.48 30.39 -8.97
CA ALA A 90 47.60 29.64 -9.86
C ALA A 90 48.29 28.40 -10.46
N MET A 91 49.59 28.47 -10.77
CA MET A 91 50.36 27.29 -11.20
C MET A 91 50.52 26.26 -10.08
N ILE A 92 50.73 26.72 -8.84
CA ILE A 92 50.80 25.84 -7.67
C ILE A 92 49.45 25.17 -7.46
N ASP A 93 48.35 25.92 -7.48
CA ASP A 93 46.99 25.41 -7.32
C ASP A 93 46.62 24.44 -8.45
N ALA A 94 46.89 24.77 -9.71
CA ALA A 94 46.68 23.84 -10.83
C ALA A 94 47.45 22.52 -10.65
N LYS A 95 48.68 22.58 -10.12
CA LYS A 95 49.48 21.39 -9.80
C LYS A 95 48.97 20.62 -8.57
N MET A 96 48.41 21.32 -7.59
CA MET A 96 47.74 20.71 -6.44
C MET A 96 46.46 20.01 -6.91
N GLU A 97 45.67 20.67 -7.74
CA GLU A 97 44.46 20.15 -8.37
C GLU A 97 44.76 18.95 -9.25
N GLU A 98 45.86 18.91 -10.02
CA GLU A 98 46.23 17.71 -10.80
C GLU A 98 46.33 16.43 -9.96
N ARG A 99 46.71 16.54 -8.68
CA ARG A 99 46.72 15.41 -7.74
C ARG A 99 45.32 15.02 -7.24
N HIS A 100 44.39 15.98 -7.21
CA HIS A 100 43.01 15.80 -6.80
C HIS A 100 42.04 15.59 -7.97
N LYS A 101 42.49 15.82 -9.21
CA LYS A 101 41.72 15.81 -10.45
C LYS A 101 41.10 14.45 -10.75
N GLY A 102 41.75 13.37 -10.36
CA GLY A 102 41.19 12.03 -10.49
C GLY A 102 39.97 11.80 -9.59
N LYS A 103 39.96 12.39 -8.39
CA LYS A 103 38.84 12.28 -7.42
C LYS A 103 37.74 13.30 -7.71
N GLN A 104 38.13 14.48 -8.20
CA GLN A 104 37.21 15.55 -8.57
C GLN A 104 36.46 15.18 -9.85
N ARG A 105 37.14 14.67 -10.89
CA ARG A 105 36.48 14.17 -12.11
C ARG A 105 35.46 13.07 -11.83
N THR A 106 35.78 12.11 -10.95
CA THR A 106 34.78 11.08 -10.60
C THR A 106 33.58 11.68 -9.89
N ASN A 107 33.79 12.62 -8.97
CA ASN A 107 32.68 13.27 -8.27
C ASN A 107 31.88 14.21 -9.21
N ASP A 108 32.55 14.93 -10.11
CA ASP A 108 31.92 15.83 -11.07
C ASP A 108 31.14 15.05 -12.14
N GLU A 109 31.67 13.90 -12.58
CA GLU A 109 30.97 12.95 -13.44
C GLU A 109 29.70 12.44 -12.72
N ASP A 110 29.82 12.03 -11.45
CA ASP A 110 28.71 11.59 -10.60
C ASP A 110 27.64 12.68 -10.37
N GLU A 111 28.02 13.96 -10.31
CA GLU A 111 27.07 15.08 -10.21
C GLU A 111 26.47 15.46 -11.57
N SER A 112 27.22 15.33 -12.67
CA SER A 112 26.72 15.59 -14.02
C SER A 112 25.65 14.59 -14.49
N ASP A 113 25.71 13.36 -13.97
CA ASP A 113 24.72 12.32 -14.22
C ASP A 113 23.38 12.61 -13.52
N LYS A 114 23.37 13.50 -12.52
CA LYS A 114 22.14 13.97 -11.87
C LYS A 114 21.55 15.14 -12.65
N GLN A 115 20.64 14.82 -13.56
CA GLN A 115 19.85 15.85 -14.24
C GLN A 115 19.05 16.67 -13.23
N GLU A 116 19.13 18.00 -13.33
CA GLU A 116 18.29 18.89 -12.54
C GLU A 116 16.81 18.64 -12.84
N ILE A 117 15.96 18.77 -11.83
CA ILE A 117 14.51 18.53 -11.93
C ILE A 117 13.90 19.37 -13.07
N ASP A 118 14.35 20.61 -13.25
CA ASP A 118 13.87 21.48 -14.32
C ASP A 118 14.23 20.96 -15.72
N GLN A 119 15.39 20.31 -15.88
CA GLN A 119 15.80 19.70 -17.15
C GLN A 119 14.95 18.46 -17.46
N GLN A 120 14.63 17.65 -16.44
CA GLN A 120 13.71 16.52 -16.57
C GLN A 120 12.31 16.97 -16.98
N LEU A 121 11.86 18.11 -16.46
CA LEU A 121 10.52 18.66 -16.71
C LEU A 121 10.45 19.55 -17.97
N HIS A 122 11.58 19.96 -18.57
CA HIS A 122 11.59 20.86 -19.73
C HIS A 122 10.80 20.28 -20.93
N GLY A 123 10.90 18.96 -21.14
CA GLY A 123 10.13 18.25 -22.17
C GLY A 123 8.62 18.31 -21.93
N LEU A 124 8.19 18.05 -20.69
CA LEU A 124 6.79 18.11 -20.25
C LEU A 124 6.25 19.55 -20.28
N LYS A 125 7.07 20.53 -19.88
CA LYS A 125 6.73 21.96 -19.92
C LYS A 125 6.49 22.44 -21.35
N ARG A 126 7.28 21.96 -22.32
CA ARG A 126 7.06 22.25 -23.74
C ARG A 126 5.78 21.60 -24.27
N GLN A 127 5.44 20.39 -23.83
CA GLN A 127 4.15 19.76 -24.17
C GLN A 127 2.96 20.53 -23.59
N LEU A 128 3.13 21.14 -22.42
CA LEU A 128 2.13 21.98 -21.77
C LEU A 128 1.76 23.24 -22.57
N GLN A 129 2.63 23.70 -23.48
CA GLN A 129 2.36 24.82 -24.38
C GLN A 129 1.19 24.55 -25.34
N GLY A 130 0.89 23.27 -25.63
CA GLY A 130 -0.20 22.88 -26.53
C GLY A 130 -1.60 22.97 -25.93
N LEU A 131 -1.73 23.16 -24.61
CA LEU A 131 -3.03 23.27 -23.95
C LEU A 131 -3.67 24.64 -24.20
N THR A 132 -4.96 24.60 -24.49
CA THR A 132 -5.78 25.81 -24.67
C THR A 132 -6.16 26.41 -23.31
N GLU A 133 -6.41 27.73 -23.27
CA GLU A 133 -6.86 28.42 -22.05
C GLU A 133 -8.17 27.83 -21.50
N ASP A 134 -9.04 27.32 -22.39
CA ASP A 134 -10.27 26.65 -21.99
C ASP A 134 -9.99 25.36 -21.21
N GLU A 135 -9.00 24.56 -21.62
CA GLU A 135 -8.54 23.37 -20.88
C GLU A 135 -7.89 23.74 -19.55
N TRP A 136 -7.17 24.87 -19.49
CA TRP A 136 -6.63 25.41 -18.24
C TRP A 136 -7.74 25.80 -17.25
N SER A 137 -8.83 26.38 -17.75
CA SER A 137 -9.99 26.73 -16.92
C SER A 137 -10.80 25.51 -16.45
N ALA A 138 -10.71 24.40 -17.19
CA ALA A 138 -11.45 23.16 -16.93
C ALA A 138 -10.71 22.19 -16.00
N ILE A 139 -9.51 22.52 -15.51
CA ILE A 139 -8.77 21.70 -14.55
C ILE A 139 -9.63 21.53 -13.28
N PRO A 140 -10.01 20.29 -12.90
CA PRO A 140 -10.81 20.06 -11.71
C PRO A 140 -10.04 20.44 -10.44
N ASP A 141 -10.71 21.13 -9.53
CA ASP A 141 -10.13 21.42 -8.21
C ASP A 141 -9.76 20.12 -7.47
N VAL A 142 -8.67 20.16 -6.70
CA VAL A 142 -8.21 19.06 -5.82
C VAL A 142 -9.27 18.60 -4.80
N SER A 143 -10.32 19.42 -4.59
CA SER A 143 -11.48 19.11 -3.75
C SER A 143 -12.52 18.21 -4.44
N GLN A 144 -12.54 18.17 -5.78
CA GLN A 144 -13.46 17.35 -6.57
C GLN A 144 -12.86 16.02 -7.01
N LEU A 145 -11.53 15.89 -7.06
CA LEU A 145 -10.80 14.62 -7.22
C LEU A 145 -10.92 13.69 -5.98
N ALA A 146 -11.94 13.93 -5.15
CA ALA A 146 -12.06 13.45 -3.78
C ALA A 146 -12.66 12.05 -3.64
N GLU A 147 -11.98 11.05 -4.19
CA GLU A 147 -11.71 9.85 -3.40
C GLU A 147 -10.98 10.18 -2.07
N THR A 148 -10.46 11.42 -1.94
CA THR A 148 -9.88 12.02 -0.74
C THR A 148 -10.85 12.16 0.45
N ALA A 149 -12.17 12.22 0.27
CA ALA A 149 -13.12 12.16 1.39
C ALA A 149 -13.12 10.75 2.05
N ALA A 150 -13.01 9.70 1.23
CA ALA A 150 -12.86 8.31 1.70
C ALA A 150 -11.42 8.04 2.19
N ARG A 151 -10.40 8.59 1.53
CA ARG A 151 -8.98 8.45 1.89
C ARG A 151 -8.60 9.21 3.17
N ALA A 152 -9.17 10.39 3.42
CA ALA A 152 -9.04 11.12 4.67
C ALA A 152 -9.62 10.33 5.86
N LYS A 153 -10.77 9.66 5.65
CA LYS A 153 -11.34 8.71 6.62
C LYS A 153 -10.43 7.49 6.86
N ARG A 154 -9.73 6.98 5.84
CA ARG A 154 -8.77 5.86 5.96
C ARG A 154 -7.45 6.25 6.65
N ARG A 155 -6.88 7.43 6.38
CA ARG A 155 -5.63 7.92 7.02
C ARG A 155 -5.76 8.04 8.54
N ARG A 156 -6.94 8.39 9.05
CA ARG A 156 -7.24 8.37 10.50
C ARG A 156 -7.20 6.96 11.11
N LYS A 157 -7.54 5.92 10.36
CA LYS A 157 -7.54 4.52 10.84
C LYS A 157 -6.15 3.87 10.84
N THR A 158 -5.29 4.17 9.85
CA THR A 158 -3.96 3.55 9.71
C THR A 158 -2.89 4.09 10.66
N ALA A 159 -3.04 5.30 11.20
CA ALA A 159 -2.11 5.85 12.20
C ALA A 159 -2.04 5.02 13.50
N VAL A 160 -3.06 4.18 13.76
CA VAL A 160 -3.17 3.36 14.98
C VAL A 160 -2.35 2.05 14.89
N SER A 161 -1.87 1.62 13.72
CA SER A 161 -1.37 0.24 13.48
C SER A 161 0.15 0.05 13.31
N ARG A 162 1.00 1.07 13.48
CA ARG A 162 2.47 0.95 13.33
C ARG A 162 3.18 0.37 14.57
N ARG A 163 2.97 -0.91 14.89
CA ARG A 163 3.80 -1.66 15.86
C ARG A 163 4.36 -2.95 15.21
N GLY A 164 5.63 -2.96 14.81
CA GLY A 164 6.48 -4.17 14.80
C GLY A 164 7.04 -4.66 13.45
N GLU A 165 8.32 -4.37 13.17
CA GLU A 165 9.12 -4.88 12.04
C GLU A 165 10.17 -5.91 12.53
N ARG A 166 10.29 -7.08 11.88
CA ARG A 166 11.43 -8.04 11.92
C ARG A 166 11.51 -8.78 10.56
N TYR A 167 12.71 -9.07 10.03
CA TYR A 167 12.92 -9.63 8.67
C TYR A 167 13.86 -10.87 8.61
N SER A 168 13.74 -11.72 7.57
CA SER A 168 14.55 -12.93 7.27
C SER A 168 14.85 -13.10 5.76
N GLN A 169 15.75 -14.04 5.40
CA GLN A 169 16.27 -14.27 4.03
C GLN A 169 15.23 -14.86 3.05
N VAL A 170 15.35 -14.53 1.74
CA VAL A 170 14.36 -14.76 0.66
C VAL A 170 14.74 -15.93 -0.25
N SER A 171 13.78 -16.69 -0.78
CA SER A 171 13.97 -17.94 -1.56
C SER A 171 14.00 -17.76 -3.09
N ASP A 172 14.69 -18.67 -3.81
CA ASP A 172 14.93 -18.68 -5.28
C ASP A 172 13.70 -18.55 -6.20
N SER A 173 12.46 -18.69 -5.72
CA SER A 173 11.25 -18.32 -6.48
C SER A 173 11.22 -16.84 -6.87
N THR A 174 11.94 -15.98 -6.14
CA THR A 174 12.12 -14.58 -6.53
C THR A 174 13.08 -14.42 -7.71
N LEU A 175 13.95 -15.39 -7.99
CA LEU A 175 14.83 -15.37 -9.16
C LEU A 175 14.08 -15.73 -10.45
N VAL A 176 13.09 -16.62 -10.39
CA VAL A 176 12.25 -16.98 -11.55
C VAL A 176 11.39 -15.80 -12.02
N ALA A 177 10.95 -14.92 -11.12
CA ALA A 177 10.26 -13.69 -11.48
C ALA A 177 11.17 -12.68 -12.23
N GLY A 178 12.50 -12.75 -12.01
CA GLY A 178 13.48 -11.88 -12.68
C GLY A 178 13.96 -12.42 -14.04
N LEU A 179 14.03 -13.74 -14.23
CA LEU A 179 14.52 -14.34 -15.48
C LEU A 179 13.59 -14.12 -16.68
N GLY A 180 12.29 -13.92 -16.45
CA GLY A 180 11.34 -13.54 -17.51
C GLY A 180 11.60 -12.17 -18.13
N LEU A 181 12.49 -11.35 -17.54
CA LEU A 181 12.74 -9.97 -17.97
C LEU A 181 14.02 -9.78 -18.81
N ALA A 182 14.97 -10.72 -18.81
CA ALA A 182 16.33 -10.41 -19.30
C ALA A 182 16.91 -11.35 -20.38
N GLY A 183 16.18 -12.36 -20.87
CA GLY A 183 16.68 -13.11 -22.02
C GLY A 183 15.95 -14.39 -22.34
N HIS A 184 15.01 -14.34 -23.28
CA HIS A 184 14.86 -15.43 -24.24
C HIS A 184 14.14 -14.93 -25.49
N ASP A 185 14.91 -14.66 -26.54
CA ASP A 185 14.50 -14.69 -27.94
C ASP A 185 13.99 -16.11 -28.28
N GLN A 186 12.78 -16.44 -27.85
CA GLN A 186 11.97 -17.42 -28.56
C GLN A 186 10.70 -16.73 -29.04
N GLU A 187 10.69 -16.50 -30.34
CA GLU A 187 9.48 -16.32 -31.14
C GLU A 187 8.51 -17.48 -30.85
N ILE A 188 7.67 -17.30 -29.85
CA ILE A 188 6.36 -17.93 -29.84
C ILE A 188 5.40 -16.78 -30.13
N ALA A 189 5.15 -16.60 -31.42
CA ALA A 189 4.10 -15.74 -31.92
C ALA A 189 2.75 -16.22 -31.38
N VAL A 190 2.38 -15.70 -30.21
CA VAL A 190 0.98 -15.61 -29.80
C VAL A 190 0.59 -14.18 -30.13
N GLU A 191 -0.29 -14.05 -31.12
CA GLU A 191 -0.82 -12.79 -31.61
C GLU A 191 -1.28 -11.93 -30.42
N ALA A 192 -0.50 -10.88 -30.15
CA ALA A 192 -0.82 -9.87 -29.18
C ALA A 192 -1.99 -9.03 -29.73
N SER A 193 -3.20 -9.35 -29.29
CA SER A 193 -4.29 -8.38 -29.27
C SER A 193 -3.84 -7.22 -28.38
N LYS A 194 -3.52 -6.09 -29.03
CA LYS A 194 -3.33 -4.78 -28.44
C LYS A 194 -4.60 -4.41 -27.67
N ASP A 195 -4.62 -4.70 -26.38
CA ASP A 195 -5.46 -3.96 -25.44
C ASP A 195 -4.56 -3.45 -24.34
N GLU A 196 -4.53 -2.13 -24.25
CA GLU A 196 -3.77 -1.35 -23.30
C GLU A 196 -4.39 -1.52 -21.91
N ASP A 197 -3.81 -2.41 -21.10
CA ASP A 197 -3.89 -2.25 -19.66
C ASP A 197 -2.68 -2.91 -19.02
N GLY A 198 -2.06 -2.19 -18.09
CA GLY A 198 -0.73 -2.48 -17.56
C GLY A 198 -0.56 -3.92 -17.09
N THR A 199 0.68 -4.38 -17.12
CA THR A 199 1.19 -5.67 -16.62
C THR A 199 0.88 -5.91 -15.14
N VAL A 200 -0.39 -6.06 -14.79
CA VAL A 200 -0.84 -6.62 -13.53
C VAL A 200 -0.99 -8.11 -13.76
N THR A 201 -0.07 -8.88 -13.19
CA THR A 201 -0.22 -10.33 -13.13
C THR A 201 -1.59 -10.63 -12.53
N ASN A 202 -2.47 -11.23 -13.33
CA ASN A 202 -3.84 -11.45 -12.93
C ASN A 202 -3.87 -12.51 -11.81
N PHE A 203 -3.92 -12.06 -10.55
CA PHE A 203 -3.89 -12.93 -9.37
C PHE A 203 -5.06 -13.92 -9.31
N LEU A 204 -6.19 -13.59 -9.95
CA LEU A 204 -7.31 -14.51 -10.10
C LEU A 204 -6.94 -15.67 -11.02
N ALA A 205 -6.30 -15.38 -12.15
CA ALA A 205 -5.84 -16.39 -13.09
C ALA A 205 -4.76 -17.30 -12.47
N LEU A 206 -3.79 -16.73 -11.74
CA LEU A 206 -2.77 -17.52 -11.02
C LEU A 206 -3.40 -18.40 -9.92
N GLY A 207 -4.40 -17.88 -9.21
CA GLY A 207 -5.13 -18.61 -8.16
C GLY A 207 -5.95 -19.77 -8.72
N GLN A 208 -6.63 -19.55 -9.84
CA GLN A 208 -7.36 -20.59 -10.56
C GLN A 208 -6.41 -21.66 -11.09
N ALA A 209 -5.34 -21.27 -11.79
CA ALA A 209 -4.34 -22.21 -12.30
C ALA A 209 -3.71 -23.07 -11.19
N ARG A 210 -3.42 -22.49 -10.02
CA ARG A 210 -2.92 -23.24 -8.86
C ARG A 210 -3.95 -24.26 -8.36
N ASN A 211 -5.23 -23.89 -8.33
CA ASN A 211 -6.30 -24.78 -7.88
C ASN A 211 -6.51 -25.94 -8.86
N ASP A 212 -6.45 -25.68 -10.16
CA ASP A 212 -6.59 -26.69 -11.21
C ASP A 212 -5.42 -27.68 -11.18
N VAL A 213 -4.18 -27.21 -10.99
CA VAL A 213 -3.01 -28.08 -10.82
C VAL A 213 -3.12 -28.94 -9.57
N LEU A 214 -3.62 -28.37 -8.47
CA LEU A 214 -3.87 -29.13 -7.24
C LEU A 214 -4.96 -30.18 -7.45
N GLN A 215 -6.04 -29.82 -8.11
CA GLN A 215 -7.12 -30.74 -8.44
C GLN A 215 -6.61 -31.88 -9.33
N MET A 216 -5.81 -31.59 -10.35
CA MET A 216 -5.21 -32.60 -11.24
C MET A 216 -4.27 -33.55 -10.46
N LYS A 217 -3.47 -33.02 -9.53
CA LYS A 217 -2.61 -33.84 -8.66
C LYS A 217 -3.42 -34.72 -7.71
N LEU A 218 -4.51 -34.20 -7.16
CA LEU A 218 -5.42 -34.97 -6.30
C LEU A 218 -6.20 -36.03 -7.10
N ASP A 219 -6.54 -35.74 -8.35
CA ASP A 219 -7.21 -36.69 -9.24
C ASP A 219 -6.24 -37.80 -9.66
N GLN A 220 -5.01 -37.47 -10.03
CA GLN A 220 -3.95 -38.44 -10.35
C GLN A 220 -3.60 -39.34 -9.16
N ALA A 221 -3.39 -38.74 -7.98
CA ALA A 221 -3.20 -39.50 -6.74
C ALA A 221 -4.47 -40.29 -6.38
N GLY A 222 -5.61 -39.76 -6.79
CA GLY A 222 -6.91 -40.31 -6.57
C GLY A 222 -7.25 -41.54 -7.42
N ASP A 223 -6.81 -41.58 -8.66
CA ASP A 223 -7.02 -42.69 -9.60
C ASP A 223 -6.12 -43.87 -9.26
N SER A 224 -4.93 -43.58 -8.74
CA SER A 224 -4.00 -44.60 -8.20
C SER A 224 -4.53 -45.27 -6.92
N ALA A 225 -5.48 -44.64 -6.23
CA ALA A 225 -6.10 -45.20 -5.04
C ALA A 225 -7.21 -46.18 -5.43
N SER A 226 -6.83 -47.45 -5.63
CA SER A 226 -7.80 -48.54 -5.74
C SER A 226 -8.61 -48.69 -4.45
N GLY A 227 -9.92 -48.93 -4.57
CA GLY A 227 -10.84 -49.06 -3.43
C GLY A 227 -11.73 -47.84 -3.13
N LYS A 228 -11.68 -46.80 -3.97
CA LYS A 228 -12.66 -45.71 -3.90
C LYS A 228 -14.04 -46.21 -4.32
N THR A 229 -15.03 -46.01 -3.45
CA THR A 229 -16.43 -46.33 -3.73
C THR A 229 -17.18 -45.02 -3.97
N THR A 230 -17.31 -44.62 -5.24
CA THR A 230 -18.20 -43.52 -5.61
C THR A 230 -19.61 -44.08 -5.76
N ILE A 231 -20.48 -43.69 -4.84
CA ILE A 231 -21.91 -43.99 -4.96
C ILE A 231 -22.48 -43.02 -5.99
N ASP A 232 -23.16 -43.53 -7.02
CA ASP A 232 -23.99 -42.67 -7.87
C ASP A 232 -25.14 -42.11 -7.01
N PRO A 233 -25.17 -40.80 -6.72
CA PRO A 233 -26.20 -40.22 -5.87
C PRO A 233 -27.60 -40.41 -6.46
N ARG A 234 -27.72 -40.46 -7.80
CA ARG A 234 -29.01 -40.69 -8.46
C ARG A 234 -29.46 -42.13 -8.34
N GLY A 235 -28.57 -43.09 -8.61
CA GLY A 235 -28.82 -44.50 -8.38
C GLY A 235 -29.16 -44.82 -6.92
N TYR A 236 -28.47 -44.19 -5.96
CA TYR A 236 -28.71 -44.39 -4.54
C TYR A 236 -30.05 -43.83 -4.06
N LEU A 237 -30.44 -42.64 -4.52
CA LEU A 237 -31.76 -42.10 -4.21
C LEU A 237 -32.88 -42.94 -4.81
N THR A 238 -32.64 -43.51 -6.00
CA THR A 238 -33.60 -44.41 -6.65
C THR A 238 -33.73 -45.71 -5.85
N SER A 239 -32.64 -46.33 -5.44
CA SER A 239 -32.68 -47.55 -4.63
C SER A 239 -33.29 -47.30 -3.25
N LEU A 240 -33.05 -46.15 -2.63
CA LEU A 240 -33.65 -45.79 -1.34
C LEU A 240 -35.18 -45.66 -1.44
N ASN A 241 -35.69 -45.09 -2.53
CA ASN A 241 -37.14 -45.03 -2.77
C ASN A 241 -37.78 -46.40 -3.03
N THR A 242 -37.03 -47.38 -3.55
CA THR A 242 -37.53 -48.75 -3.74
C THR A 242 -37.61 -49.55 -2.44
N VAL A 243 -36.75 -49.25 -1.46
CA VAL A 243 -36.82 -49.83 -0.12
C VAL A 243 -37.88 -49.05 0.64
N GLY A 244 -39.15 -49.40 0.40
CA GLY A 244 -40.31 -48.73 1.00
C GLY A 244 -40.13 -48.51 2.51
N ALA A 245 -39.95 -47.25 2.91
CA ALA A 245 -39.93 -46.88 4.31
C ALA A 245 -41.33 -47.09 4.88
N GLN A 246 -41.44 -47.87 5.96
CA GLN A 246 -42.69 -47.98 6.72
C GLN A 246 -43.12 -46.57 7.17
N THR A 247 -44.40 -46.27 7.04
CA THR A 247 -44.91 -44.94 7.37
C THR A 247 -44.78 -44.68 8.87
N ALA A 248 -44.58 -43.42 9.27
CA ALA A 248 -44.38 -43.08 10.69
C ALA A 248 -45.55 -43.52 11.60
N ALA A 249 -46.76 -43.66 11.04
CA ALA A 249 -47.94 -44.17 11.74
C ALA A 249 -47.79 -45.66 12.11
N GLU A 250 -47.30 -46.50 11.20
CA GLU A 250 -47.10 -47.94 11.44
C GLU A 250 -46.04 -48.18 12.52
N ILE A 251 -45.02 -47.32 12.62
CA ILE A 251 -43.96 -47.43 13.64
C ILE A 251 -44.54 -47.27 15.06
N GLY A 252 -45.51 -46.35 15.24
CA GLY A 252 -46.18 -46.13 16.52
C GLY A 252 -47.01 -47.34 16.94
N ASP A 253 -47.79 -47.91 16.03
CA ASP A 253 -48.63 -49.08 16.28
C ASP A 253 -47.82 -50.34 16.58
N ILE A 254 -46.73 -50.56 15.83
CA ILE A 254 -45.80 -51.65 16.09
C ILE A 254 -45.20 -51.55 17.50
N SER A 255 -44.90 -50.35 17.99
CA SER A 255 -44.35 -50.17 19.34
C SER A 255 -45.35 -50.52 20.44
N ARG A 256 -46.63 -50.15 20.27
CA ARG A 256 -47.72 -50.49 21.19
C ARG A 256 -48.01 -51.99 21.16
N ALA A 257 -48.09 -52.58 19.97
CA ALA A 257 -48.30 -54.02 19.80
C ALA A 257 -47.15 -54.84 20.41
N ARG A 258 -45.90 -54.36 20.38
CA ARG A 258 -44.77 -55.03 21.05
C ARG A 258 -44.97 -55.11 22.57
N THR A 259 -45.41 -54.03 23.21
CA THR A 259 -45.65 -54.00 24.65
C THR A 259 -46.80 -54.94 25.04
N LEU A 260 -47.88 -54.92 24.25
CA LEU A 260 -49.02 -55.82 24.43
C LEU A 260 -48.60 -57.28 24.29
N LEU A 261 -47.97 -57.66 23.18
CA LEU A 261 -47.59 -59.05 22.94
C LEU A 261 -46.52 -59.54 23.92
N LYS A 262 -45.62 -58.67 24.39
CA LYS A 262 -44.69 -58.99 25.48
C LYS A 262 -45.42 -59.28 26.79
N SER A 263 -46.47 -58.52 27.14
CA SER A 263 -47.28 -58.83 28.31
C SER A 263 -48.02 -60.17 28.16
N VAL A 264 -48.53 -60.49 26.96
CA VAL A 264 -49.21 -61.77 26.66
C VAL A 264 -48.28 -62.96 26.77
N THR A 265 -47.05 -62.89 26.25
CA THR A 265 -46.09 -63.99 26.34
C THR A 265 -45.58 -64.20 27.77
N GLN A 266 -45.48 -63.12 28.57
CA GLN A 266 -45.10 -63.20 29.98
C GLN A 266 -46.24 -63.76 30.87
N SER A 267 -47.48 -63.37 30.62
CA SER A 267 -48.64 -63.83 31.42
C SER A 267 -49.09 -65.25 31.04
N SER A 268 -48.87 -65.66 29.78
CA SER A 268 -49.34 -66.94 29.26
C SER A 268 -48.26 -67.69 28.47
N PRO A 269 -47.25 -68.28 29.15
CA PRO A 269 -46.12 -68.91 28.47
C PRO A 269 -46.51 -70.14 27.63
N LYS A 270 -47.61 -70.84 27.95
CA LYS A 270 -48.11 -72.00 27.19
C LYS A 270 -48.99 -71.63 25.99
N HIS A 271 -49.25 -70.35 25.75
CA HIS A 271 -50.13 -69.89 24.69
C HIS A 271 -49.37 -69.72 23.36
N ALA A 272 -49.31 -70.78 22.55
CA ALA A 272 -48.57 -70.81 21.29
C ALA A 272 -48.95 -69.68 20.29
N PRO A 273 -50.22 -69.29 20.10
CA PRO A 273 -50.58 -68.19 19.20
C PRO A 273 -50.00 -66.83 19.61
N GLY A 274 -49.76 -66.60 20.92
CA GLY A 274 -49.16 -65.37 21.42
C GLY A 274 -47.70 -65.21 21.00
N TRP A 275 -46.93 -66.29 21.06
CA TRP A 275 -45.54 -66.33 20.58
C TRP A 275 -45.45 -66.19 19.07
N ILE A 276 -46.37 -66.82 18.33
CA ILE A 276 -46.48 -66.70 16.86
C ILE A 276 -46.84 -65.25 16.47
N ALA A 277 -47.79 -64.62 17.14
CA ALA A 277 -48.17 -63.23 16.89
C ALA A 277 -47.02 -62.26 17.21
N ALA A 278 -46.29 -62.48 18.31
CA ALA A 278 -45.13 -61.67 18.67
C ALA A 278 -44.00 -61.78 17.63
N ALA A 279 -43.78 -62.98 17.10
CA ALA A 279 -42.80 -63.21 16.04
C ALA A 279 -43.21 -62.57 14.70
N ARG A 280 -44.48 -62.72 14.29
CA ARG A 280 -45.03 -62.09 13.07
C ARG A 280 -45.01 -60.57 13.13
N LEU A 281 -45.23 -59.98 14.32
CA LEU A 281 -45.10 -58.53 14.48
C LEU A 281 -43.67 -58.04 14.18
N GLU A 282 -42.65 -58.80 14.62
CA GLU A 282 -41.25 -58.46 14.32
C GLU A 282 -40.85 -58.78 12.87
N GLU A 283 -41.53 -59.72 12.20
CA GLU A 283 -41.42 -59.98 10.77
C GLU A 283 -41.93 -58.79 9.94
N VAL A 284 -43.13 -58.28 10.26
CA VAL A 284 -43.70 -57.07 9.62
C VAL A 284 -42.80 -55.86 9.84
N ALA A 285 -42.19 -55.75 11.02
CA ALA A 285 -41.22 -54.71 11.33
C ALA A 285 -39.82 -54.93 10.73
N GLN A 286 -39.63 -55.95 9.88
CA GLN A 286 -38.36 -56.34 9.24
C GLN A 286 -37.22 -56.68 10.23
N LYS A 287 -37.54 -57.00 11.49
CA LYS A 287 -36.58 -57.41 12.53
C LYS A 287 -36.49 -58.93 12.63
N MET A 288 -36.06 -59.55 11.53
CA MET A 288 -36.05 -61.00 11.36
C MET A 288 -35.18 -61.74 12.40
N SER A 289 -34.09 -61.15 12.88
CA SER A 289 -33.25 -61.73 13.93
C SER A 289 -34.02 -61.88 15.25
N LYS A 290 -34.77 -60.84 15.63
CA LYS A 290 -35.58 -60.82 16.84
C LYS A 290 -36.80 -61.74 16.73
N ALA A 291 -37.46 -61.77 15.57
CA ALA A 291 -38.53 -62.71 15.29
C ALA A 291 -38.06 -64.17 15.52
N ARG A 292 -36.90 -64.54 14.96
CA ARG A 292 -36.30 -65.88 15.17
C ARG A 292 -35.99 -66.16 16.63
N SER A 293 -35.46 -65.19 17.38
CA SER A 293 -35.20 -65.38 18.81
C SER A 293 -36.48 -65.58 19.63
N ILE A 294 -37.58 -64.91 19.27
CA ILE A 294 -38.87 -65.05 19.96
C ILE A 294 -39.48 -66.42 19.70
N ILE A 295 -39.40 -66.93 18.46
CA ILE A 295 -39.86 -68.28 18.11
C ILE A 295 -39.02 -69.34 18.83
N ALA A 296 -37.71 -69.14 18.99
CA ALA A 296 -36.87 -70.07 19.72
C ALA A 296 -37.14 -70.09 21.23
N GLN A 297 -37.74 -69.04 21.78
CA GLN A 297 -38.07 -68.92 23.20
C GLN A 297 -39.47 -69.44 23.57
N GLY A 298 -40.40 -69.46 22.61
CA GLY A 298 -41.79 -69.89 22.81
C GLY A 298 -42.01 -71.34 22.42
#